data_AF-A0A109DCM7-F1
#
_entry.id   AF-A0A109DCM7-F1
#
_cell.length_a   1.000
_cell.length_b   1.000
_cell.length_c   1.000
_cell.angle_alpha   90.00
_cell.angle_beta   90.00
_cell.angle_gamma   90.00
#
_symmetry.space_group_name_H-M   'P 1'
#
loop_
_entity.id
_entity.type
_entity.pdbx_description
1 polymer ?
#
loop_
_entity_poly.entity_id
_entity_poly.type
_entity_poly.pdbx_seq_one_letter_code
_entity_poly.pdbx_strand_id
1 'polypeptide(L)' 'FHNVLTLKAKPKAGCPNEPSLDTCIDIQAMSFNERYFNRIHKGFGQVQDALESYFD' A
#
# COMPACT_ATOMS: atom_id res chain seq x y z
N PHE A 1 -0.11 1.01 4.03
CA PHE A 1 -0.37 -0.37 3.58
C PHE A 1 -0.47 -1.36 4.75
N HIS A 2 0.55 -1.51 5.60
CA HIS A 2 0.58 -2.44 6.75
C HIS A 2 -0.66 -2.39 7.68
N ASN A 3 -1.13 -1.19 8.03
CA ASN A 3 -2.31 -1.04 8.90
C ASN A 3 -3.64 -1.42 8.21
N VAL A 4 -3.71 -1.32 6.87
CA VAL A 4 -4.90 -1.73 6.10
C VAL A 4 -4.97 -3.26 6.05
N LEU A 5 -3.82 -3.90 5.80
CA LEU A 5 -3.68 -5.36 5.81
C LEU A 5 -4.05 -5.94 7.20
N THR A 6 -3.52 -5.37 8.28
CA THR A 6 -3.78 -5.87 9.65
C THR A 6 -5.18 -5.55 10.19
N LEU A 7 -5.83 -4.45 9.80
CA LEU A 7 -7.23 -4.15 10.17
C LEU A 7 -8.26 -5.02 9.44
N LYS A 8 -7.97 -5.40 8.19
CA LYS A 8 -8.81 -6.29 7.38
C LYS A 8 -8.51 -7.77 7.65
N ALA A 9 -7.33 -8.09 8.16
CA ALA A 9 -6.95 -9.42 8.64
C ALA A 9 -7.40 -9.74 10.08
N LYS A 10 -8.40 -9.02 10.63
CA LYS A 10 -9.13 -9.55 11.80
C LYS A 10 -9.61 -10.97 11.44
N PRO A 11 -9.44 -11.98 12.32
CA PRO A 11 -9.70 -13.38 11.99
C PRO A 11 -11.21 -13.59 11.84
N LYS A 12 -11.74 -13.33 10.65
CA LYS A 12 -13.08 -13.72 10.23
C LYS A 12 -13.03 -14.15 8.76
N ALA A 13 -12.84 -15.47 8.58
CA ALA A 13 -13.45 -16.28 7.52
C ALA A 13 -13.13 -15.99 6.03
N GLY A 14 -12.30 -14.99 5.67
CA GLY A 14 -12.10 -14.63 4.26
C GLY A 14 -11.12 -15.50 3.47
N CYS A 15 -10.08 -16.04 4.11
CA CYS A 15 -8.97 -16.72 3.41
C CYS A 15 -8.49 -17.93 4.22
N PRO A 16 -9.02 -19.13 3.96
CA PRO A 16 -8.76 -20.31 4.77
C PRO A 16 -7.42 -21.01 4.48
N ASN A 17 -6.70 -20.68 3.40
CA ASN A 17 -5.43 -21.32 3.01
C ASN A 17 -4.43 -20.33 2.38
N GLU A 18 -3.14 -20.68 2.31
CA GLU A 18 -2.08 -19.83 1.74
C GLU A 18 -2.37 -19.34 0.30
N PRO A 19 -2.85 -20.17 -0.64
CA PRO A 19 -3.22 -19.69 -1.97
C PRO A 19 -4.33 -18.62 -1.97
N SER A 20 -5.31 -18.76 -1.07
CA SER A 20 -6.36 -17.76 -0.87
C SER A 20 -5.87 -16.50 -0.16
N LEU A 21 -4.78 -16.61 0.61
CA LEU A 21 -4.11 -15.48 1.27
C LEU A 21 -3.41 -14.61 0.21
N ASP A 22 -2.63 -15.21 -0.68
CA ASP A 22 -1.94 -14.48 -1.76
C ASP A 22 -2.96 -13.73 -2.63
N THR A 23 -4.01 -14.44 -3.06
CA THR A 23 -5.12 -13.84 -3.83
C THR A 23 -5.76 -12.66 -3.10
N CYS A 24 -5.92 -12.75 -1.79
CA CYS A 24 -6.52 -11.69 -0.98
C CYS A 24 -5.58 -10.51 -0.75
N ILE A 25 -4.27 -10.76 -0.64
CA ILE A 25 -3.26 -9.71 -0.55
C ILE A 25 -3.20 -8.93 -1.87
N ASP A 26 -3.24 -9.63 -3.01
CA ASP A 26 -3.24 -9.02 -4.34
C ASP A 26 -4.46 -8.12 -4.54
N ILE A 27 -5.66 -8.59 -4.20
CA ILE A 27 -6.89 -7.79 -4.28
C ILE A 27 -6.81 -6.55 -3.37
N GLN A 28 -6.23 -6.68 -2.18
CA GLN A 28 -6.03 -5.56 -1.26
C GLN A 28 -4.98 -4.56 -1.77
N ALA A 29 -3.89 -5.04 -2.37
CA ALA A 29 -2.86 -4.23 -2.99
C ALA A 29 -3.41 -3.44 -4.17
N MET A 30 -4.15 -4.11 -5.06
CA MET A 30 -4.80 -3.49 -6.22
C MET A 30 -5.80 -2.41 -5.79
N SER A 31 -6.71 -2.73 -4.86
CA SER A 31 -7.71 -1.77 -4.37
C SER A 31 -7.11 -0.59 -3.60
N PHE A 32 -6.03 -0.82 -2.83
CA PHE A 32 -5.28 0.27 -2.20
C PHE A 32 -4.61 1.15 -3.25
N ASN A 33 -3.94 0.56 -4.24
CA ASN A 33 -3.30 1.32 -5.30
C ASN A 33 -4.35 2.10 -6.10
N GLU A 34 -5.42 1.51 -6.59
CA GLU A 34 -6.48 2.21 -7.33
C GLU A 34 -7.01 3.46 -6.59
N ARG A 35 -7.19 3.36 -5.27
CA ARG A 35 -7.72 4.45 -4.44
C ARG A 35 -6.73 5.59 -4.17
N TYR A 36 -5.42 5.31 -4.21
CA TYR A 36 -4.39 6.25 -3.76
C TYR A 36 -3.30 6.54 -4.81
N PHE A 37 -3.26 5.82 -5.94
CA PHE A 37 -2.23 5.92 -6.99
C PHE A 37 -2.17 7.33 -7.60
N ASN A 38 -3.33 7.93 -7.87
CA ASN A 38 -3.42 9.27 -8.43
C ASN A 38 -3.26 10.39 -7.38
N ARG A 39 -3.01 10.06 -6.12
CA ARG A 39 -2.75 11.07 -5.08
C ARG A 39 -1.26 11.40 -5.08
N ILE A 40 -0.90 12.40 -5.87
CA ILE A 40 0.42 13.03 -5.74
C ILE A 40 0.52 13.61 -4.33
N HIS A 41 1.47 13.10 -3.54
CA HIS A 41 1.70 13.60 -2.19
C HIS A 41 2.14 15.07 -2.30
N LYS A 42 1.45 15.98 -1.60
CA LYS A 42 1.66 17.44 -1.73
C LYS A 42 3.07 17.94 -1.41
N GLY A 43 3.90 17.10 -0.77
CA GLY A 43 5.31 17.39 -0.47
C GLY A 43 6.31 16.53 -1.26
N PHE A 44 5.87 15.80 -2.30
CA PHE A 44 6.78 14.92 -3.05
C PHE A 44 7.93 15.70 -3.71
N GLY A 45 7.63 16.87 -4.30
CA GLY A 45 8.66 17.75 -4.86
C GLY A 45 9.68 18.22 -3.82
N GLN A 46 9.24 18.59 -2.62
CA GLN A 46 10.16 19.00 -1.54
C GLN A 46 11.11 17.87 -1.10
N VAL A 47 10.63 16.62 -1.12
CA VAL A 47 11.46 15.45 -0.82
C VAL A 47 12.44 15.19 -1.97
N GLN A 48 12.01 15.36 -3.21
CA GLN A 48 12.87 15.25 -4.38
C GLN A 48 13.98 16.30 -4.35
N ASP A 49 13.63 17.58 -4.16
CA ASP A 49 14.56 18.70 -4.07
C ASP A 49 15.58 18.49 -2.93
N ALA A 50 15.10 18.03 -1.77
CA ALA A 50 15.96 17.75 -0.62
C ALA A 50 16.91 16.58 -0.87
N LEU A 51 16.46 15.52 -1.55
CA LEU A 51 17.30 14.38 -1.92
C LEU A 51 18.34 14.78 -2.97
N GLU A 52 17.96 15.54 -3.98
CA GLU A 52 18.85 15.99 -5.05
C GLU A 52 20.01 16.83 -4.47
N SER A 53 19.71 17.70 -3.50
CA SER A 53 20.73 18.46 -2.76
C SER A 53 21.72 17.63 -1.93
N TYR A 54 21.45 16.35 -1.61
CA TYR A 54 22.42 15.48 -0.92
C TYR A 54 23.41 14.81 -1.87
N PHE A 55 23.09 14.77 -3.17
CA PHE A 55 23.88 14.09 -4.20
C PHE A 55 24.57 15.05 -5.18
N ASP A 56 24.29 16.35 -5.09
CA ASP A 56 25.10 17.45 -5.66
C ASP A 56 26.38 17.72 -4.85
#